data_AF-A0A925WWK3-F1
#
_entry.id   AF-A0A925WWK3-F1
#
_cell.length_a   1.000
_cell.length_b   1.000
_cell.length_c   1.000
_cell.angle_alpha   90.00
_cell.angle_beta   90.00
_cell.angle_gamma   90.00
#
_symmetry.space_group_name_H-M   'P 1'
#
loop_
_entity.id
_entity.type
_entity.pdbx_description
1 polymer ?
#
loop_
_entity_poly.entity_id
_entity_poly.type
_entity_poly.pdbx_seq_one_letter_code
_entity_poly.pdbx_strand_id
1 'polypeptide(L)'
;MSGPKLCSVCSADVTDKKRMKDGATGRYWCYDCFVIEQRKKNSGMTMRCAKCHKDCPPVRMIKHGEAWWCDQCDAGDTKGKKAMKTDASSPGAKPGAKAGSTEEKSNKSPMLIGAFVVMAIGAAVYFLYLS
;
A
#
# COMPACT_ATOMS: atom_id res chain seq x y z
N MET A 1 -10.87 -38.51 -7.51
CA MET A 1 -10.26 -37.62 -6.50
C MET A 1 -9.90 -36.31 -7.18
N SER A 2 -10.43 -35.16 -6.75
CA SER A 2 -9.99 -33.88 -7.31
C SER A 2 -8.60 -33.54 -6.74
N GLY A 3 -7.61 -33.31 -7.60
CA GLY A 3 -6.26 -32.93 -7.17
C GLY A 3 -6.21 -31.66 -6.31
N PRO A 4 -5.06 -31.37 -5.68
CA PRO A 4 -4.90 -30.21 -4.80
C PRO A 4 -5.12 -28.90 -5.56
N LYS A 5 -5.88 -27.99 -4.97
CA LYS A 5 -6.16 -26.68 -5.56
C LYS A 5 -5.13 -25.69 -5.01
N LEU A 6 -4.16 -25.32 -5.85
CA LEU A 6 -3.08 -24.43 -5.45
C LEU A 6 -3.32 -23.00 -5.93
N CYS A 7 -2.95 -22.02 -5.11
CA CYS A 7 -2.96 -20.62 -5.51
C CYS A 7 -1.93 -20.37 -6.63
N SER A 8 -2.35 -19.70 -7.69
CA SER A 8 -1.47 -19.38 -8.83
C SER A 8 -0.36 -18.34 -8.55
N VAL A 9 -0.41 -17.65 -7.40
CA VAL A 9 0.56 -16.60 -7.04
C VAL A 9 1.56 -17.10 -6.01
N CYS A 10 1.08 -17.66 -4.89
CA CYS A 10 1.93 -18.11 -3.79
C CYS A 10 2.04 -19.64 -3.68
N SER A 11 1.38 -20.39 -4.57
CA SER A 11 1.36 -21.86 -4.58
C SER A 11 0.82 -22.52 -3.30
N ALA A 12 0.21 -21.74 -2.39
CA ALA A 12 -0.41 -22.28 -1.18
C ALA A 12 -1.62 -23.15 -1.52
N ASP A 13 -1.81 -24.24 -0.77
CA ASP A 13 -3.01 -25.07 -0.86
C ASP A 13 -4.23 -24.30 -0.34
N VAL A 14 -5.25 -24.21 -1.21
CA VAL A 14 -6.52 -23.53 -1.00
C VAL A 14 -7.73 -24.47 -1.13
N THR A 15 -7.51 -25.78 -1.03
CA THR A 15 -8.56 -26.79 -1.17
C THR A 15 -9.69 -26.63 -0.14
N ASP A 16 -9.35 -26.30 1.11
CA ASP A 16 -10.31 -26.13 2.20
C ASP A 16 -10.40 -24.69 2.72
N LYS A 17 -9.74 -23.75 2.03
CA LYS A 17 -9.71 -22.33 2.39
C LYS A 17 -10.63 -21.52 1.49
N LYS A 18 -10.99 -20.31 1.96
CA LYS A 18 -11.67 -19.30 1.14
C LYS A 18 -10.83 -19.01 -0.11
N ARG A 19 -11.38 -19.34 -1.27
CA ARG A 19 -10.71 -19.23 -2.57
C ARG A 19 -11.59 -18.53 -3.59
N MET A 20 -10.95 -17.89 -4.56
CA MET A 20 -11.60 -17.36 -5.75
C MET A 20 -11.13 -18.18 -6.95
N LYS A 21 -12.06 -18.59 -7.82
CA LYS A 21 -11.73 -19.20 -9.11
C LYS A 21 -11.89 -18.13 -10.18
N ASP A 22 -10.85 -17.90 -10.96
CA ASP A 22 -10.95 -17.04 -12.13
C ASP A 22 -11.75 -17.77 -13.22
N GLY A 23 -12.87 -17.19 -13.64
CA GLY A 23 -13.74 -17.75 -14.68
C GLY A 23 -13.08 -17.78 -16.06
N ALA A 24 -12.12 -16.88 -16.32
CA ALA A 24 -11.46 -16.79 -17.62
C ALA A 24 -10.32 -17.81 -17.76
N THR A 25 -9.47 -17.94 -16.74
CA THR A 25 -8.27 -18.79 -16.80
C THR A 25 -8.42 -20.13 -16.07
N GLY A 26 -9.49 -20.31 -15.29
CA GLY A 26 -9.70 -21.48 -14.46
C GLY A 26 -8.74 -21.59 -13.26
N ARG A 27 -7.84 -20.62 -13.06
CA ARG A 27 -6.85 -20.62 -11.99
C ARG A 27 -7.48 -20.35 -10.63
N TYR A 28 -6.90 -20.93 -9.60
CA TYR A 28 -7.28 -20.69 -8.21
C TYR A 28 -6.41 -19.59 -7.58
N TRP A 29 -7.05 -18.78 -6.75
CA TRP A 29 -6.44 -17.69 -6.01
C TRP A 29 -6.84 -17.79 -4.54
N CYS A 30 -5.87 -17.63 -3.64
CA CYS A 30 -6.20 -17.35 -2.25
C CYS A 30 -6.78 -15.94 -2.11
N TYR A 31 -7.53 -15.70 -1.03
CA TYR A 31 -8.17 -14.41 -0.80
C TYR A 31 -7.16 -13.25 -0.77
N ASP A 32 -6.01 -13.41 -0.11
CA ASP A 32 -5.03 -12.34 0.04
C ASP A 32 -4.39 -11.93 -1.29
N CYS A 33 -3.93 -12.91 -2.09
CA CYS A 33 -3.36 -12.65 -3.40
C CYS A 33 -4.41 -12.04 -4.35
N PHE A 34 -5.66 -12.48 -4.26
CA PHE A 34 -6.75 -11.90 -5.05
C PHE A 34 -6.99 -10.43 -4.70
N VAL A 35 -7.06 -10.07 -3.42
CA VAL A 35 -7.25 -8.68 -2.97
C VAL A 35 -6.08 -7.80 -3.40
N ILE A 36 -4.84 -8.28 -3.29
CA ILE A 36 -3.65 -7.55 -3.73
C ILE A 36 -3.72 -7.27 -5.23
N GLU A 37 -4.05 -8.29 -6.04
CA GLU A 37 -4.13 -8.16 -7.48
C GLU A 37 -5.31 -7.28 -7.93
N GLN A 38 -6.45 -7.38 -7.24
CA GLN A 38 -7.59 -6.52 -7.48
C GLN A 38 -7.27 -5.05 -7.16
N ARG A 39 -6.52 -4.79 -6.09
CA ARG A 39 -6.00 -3.45 -5.78
C ARG A 39 -5.05 -2.94 -6.87
N LYS A 40 -4.18 -3.81 -7.40
CA LYS A 40 -3.29 -3.45 -8.52
C LYS A 40 -4.07 -3.15 -9.80
N LYS A 41 -5.06 -3.97 -10.17
CA LYS A 41 -5.90 -3.71 -11.36
C LYS A 41 -6.69 -2.40 -11.24
N ASN A 42 -7.21 -2.12 -10.06
CA ASN A 42 -7.94 -0.87 -9.79
C ASN A 42 -7.02 0.37 -9.71
N SER A 43 -5.69 0.20 -9.74
CA SER A 43 -4.74 1.31 -9.71
C SER A 43 -4.49 1.96 -11.08
N GLY A 44 -5.03 1.41 -12.19
CA GLY A 44 -4.78 1.90 -13.55
C GLY A 44 -5.45 3.23 -13.91
N MET A 45 -6.45 3.68 -13.16
CA MET A 45 -7.09 4.98 -13.37
C MET A 45 -6.66 5.93 -12.27
N THR A 46 -5.52 6.59 -12.41
CA THR A 46 -5.16 7.67 -11.47
C THR A 46 -5.81 8.98 -11.90
N MET A 47 -6.41 9.70 -10.96
CA MET A 47 -6.96 11.02 -11.16
C MET A 47 -6.14 12.04 -10.36
N ARG A 48 -6.01 13.25 -10.89
CA ARG A 48 -5.13 14.28 -10.32
C ARG A 48 -5.87 15.15 -9.31
N CYS A 49 -5.35 15.23 -8.09
CA CYS A 49 -5.94 16.04 -7.03
C CYS A 49 -5.93 17.54 -7.39
N ALA A 50 -7.06 18.22 -7.25
CA ALA A 50 -7.16 19.66 -7.53
C ALA A 50 -6.37 20.54 -6.55
N LYS A 51 -6.13 20.07 -5.31
CA LYS A 51 -5.40 20.82 -4.26
C LYS A 51 -3.89 20.61 -4.28
N CYS A 52 -3.43 19.36 -4.35
CA CYS A 52 -1.99 19.04 -4.27
C CYS A 52 -1.38 18.56 -5.58
N HIS A 53 -2.18 18.41 -6.64
CA HIS A 53 -1.77 17.95 -7.98
C HIS A 53 -1.06 16.60 -8.01
N LYS A 54 -1.16 15.79 -6.95
CA LYS A 54 -0.69 14.41 -6.94
C LYS A 54 -1.70 13.50 -7.63
N ASP A 55 -1.19 12.53 -8.38
CA ASP A 55 -1.98 11.45 -8.96
C ASP A 55 -2.38 10.48 -7.86
N CYS A 56 -3.69 10.29 -7.69
CA CYS A 56 -4.28 9.45 -6.67
C CYS A 56 -5.26 8.47 -7.33
N PRO A 57 -5.38 7.24 -6.81
CA PRO A 57 -6.41 6.33 -7.29
C PRO A 57 -7.80 6.90 -6.96
N PRO A 58 -8.85 6.61 -7.74
CA PRO A 58 -10.16 7.23 -7.60
C PRO A 58 -10.81 6.84 -6.27
N VAL A 59 -10.42 5.68 -5.73
CA VAL A 59 -10.84 5.16 -4.42
C VAL A 59 -10.43 6.08 -3.26
N ARG A 60 -9.35 6.87 -3.42
CA ARG A 60 -8.88 7.83 -2.41
C ARG A 60 -9.24 9.28 -2.76
N MET A 61 -10.09 9.48 -3.77
CA MET A 61 -10.56 10.81 -4.15
C MET A 61 -11.96 11.08 -3.62
N ILE A 62 -12.13 12.26 -3.06
CA ILE A 62 -13.36 12.76 -2.47
C ILE A 62 -13.85 13.92 -3.34
N LYS A 63 -15.14 13.91 -3.70
CA LYS A 63 -15.75 14.92 -4.57
C LYS A 63 -16.22 16.11 -3.74
N HIS A 64 -15.68 17.29 -4.03
CA HIS A 64 -16.09 18.58 -3.46
C HIS A 64 -16.66 19.46 -4.58
N GLY A 65 -17.98 19.41 -4.76
CA GLY A 65 -18.66 20.10 -5.86
C GLY A 65 -18.17 19.58 -7.22
N GLU A 66 -17.47 20.42 -7.98
CA GLU A 66 -16.91 20.08 -9.30
C GLU A 66 -15.45 19.60 -9.23
N ALA A 67 -14.81 19.68 -8.07
CA ALA A 67 -13.41 19.31 -7.89
C ALA A 67 -13.23 17.98 -7.15
N TRP A 68 -12.13 17.27 -7.42
CA TRP A 68 -11.76 16.03 -6.72
C TRP A 68 -10.50 16.24 -5.90
N TRP A 69 -10.58 15.96 -4.60
CA TRP A 69 -9.48 16.11 -3.65
C TRP A 69 -9.03 14.73 -3.15
N CYS A 70 -7.74 14.55 -2.84
CA CYS A 70 -7.31 13.32 -2.18
C CYS A 70 -7.68 13.36 -0.69
N ASP A 71 -7.80 12.19 -0.08
CA ASP A 71 -8.03 12.02 1.36
C ASP A 71 -7.13 12.89 2.27
N GLN A 72 -5.85 13.06 1.92
CA GLN A 72 -4.95 13.94 2.67
C GLN A 72 -5.32 15.43 2.56
N CYS A 73 -5.75 15.87 1.38
CA CYS A 73 -6.17 17.25 1.15
C CYS A 73 -7.54 17.58 1.78
N ASP A 74 -8.39 16.56 1.94
CA ASP A 74 -9.65 16.62 2.66
C ASP A 74 -9.45 16.65 4.18
N ALA A 75 -8.57 15.78 4.70
CA ALA A 75 -8.21 15.72 6.12
C ALA A 75 -7.44 16.96 6.65
N GLY A 76 -7.23 17.98 5.83
CA GLY A 76 -6.56 19.22 6.21
C GLY A 76 -5.03 19.16 6.13
N ASP A 77 -4.44 18.03 5.74
CA ASP A 77 -2.99 17.88 5.50
C ASP A 77 -2.59 18.53 4.18
N THR A 78 -2.66 19.85 4.14
CA THR A 78 -2.24 20.68 3.01
C THR A 78 -0.72 20.88 3.01
N LYS A 79 0.05 19.77 2.99
CA LYS A 79 1.45 19.81 2.50
C LYS A 79 1.47 19.88 0.96
N GLY A 80 0.69 20.79 0.39
CA GLY A 80 0.75 21.20 -1.01
C GLY A 80 1.66 22.40 -1.10
N LYS A 81 2.85 22.23 -1.70
CA LYS A 81 3.79 23.32 -1.94
C LYS A 81 3.07 24.45 -2.67
N LYS A 82 3.08 25.66 -2.09
CA LYS A 82 2.69 26.88 -2.78
C LYS A 82 3.55 27.02 -4.05
N ALA A 83 2.85 27.30 -5.15
CA ALA A 83 3.29 28.05 -6.33
C ALA A 83 4.60 27.64 -7.02
N MET A 84 4.48 27.23 -8.28
CA MET A 84 5.29 27.86 -9.32
C MET A 84 4.40 28.18 -10.52
N LYS A 85 4.00 29.45 -10.61
CA LYS A 85 3.75 30.11 -11.89
C LYS A 85 5.11 30.21 -12.59
N THR A 86 5.24 29.70 -13.81
CA THR A 86 6.05 30.32 -14.88
C THR A 86 5.76 29.64 -16.21
N ASP A 87 5.56 30.52 -17.19
CA ASP A 87 5.36 30.36 -18.62
C ASP A 87 6.40 29.49 -19.35
N ALA A 88 6.00 28.99 -20.52
CA ALA A 88 6.79 28.61 -21.71
C ALA A 88 8.27 28.18 -21.57
N SER A 89 8.58 26.92 -21.93
CA SER A 89 9.63 26.50 -22.91
C SER A 89 10.35 25.18 -22.56
N SER A 90 10.36 24.27 -23.55
CA SER A 90 11.37 23.24 -23.92
C SER A 90 11.82 22.09 -22.97
N PRO A 91 12.23 20.92 -23.55
CA PRO A 91 12.58 19.70 -22.80
C PRO A 91 14.09 19.58 -22.53
N GLY A 92 14.48 19.07 -21.36
CA GLY A 92 15.88 18.74 -21.10
C GLY A 92 16.20 18.22 -19.70
N ALA A 93 16.81 17.04 -19.67
CA ALA A 93 17.80 16.54 -18.69
C ALA A 93 17.40 16.16 -17.24
N LYS A 94 17.67 14.88 -16.94
CA LYS A 94 18.00 14.27 -15.62
C LYS A 94 19.34 14.84 -15.07
N PRO A 95 19.96 14.36 -13.95
CA PRO A 95 19.55 13.65 -12.72
C PRO A 95 20.15 14.28 -11.40
N GLY A 96 19.91 13.68 -10.21
CA GLY A 96 20.77 13.84 -9.00
C GLY A 96 19.97 14.04 -7.70
N ALA A 97 19.98 13.10 -6.74
CA ALA A 97 20.98 12.93 -5.66
C ALA A 97 21.06 14.19 -4.76
N LYS A 98 21.00 14.19 -3.43
CA LYS A 98 21.06 13.22 -2.32
C LYS A 98 20.72 14.02 -1.03
N ALA A 99 20.39 13.30 0.06
CA ALA A 99 20.70 13.61 1.48
C ALA A 99 20.20 14.94 2.07
N GLY A 100 19.68 15.03 3.29
CA GLY A 100 19.60 14.13 4.43
C GLY A 100 19.09 14.97 5.62
N SER A 101 18.68 14.27 6.70
CA SER A 101 18.63 14.70 8.12
C SER A 101 17.91 16.04 8.43
N THR A 102 16.92 16.11 9.32
CA THR A 102 16.98 15.71 10.74
C THR A 102 15.54 15.80 11.30
N GLU A 103 15.17 14.82 12.13
CA GLU A 103 14.40 14.87 13.41
C GLU A 103 13.43 16.06 13.66
N GLU A 104 12.27 15.96 14.29
CA GLU A 104 11.58 14.95 15.09
C GLU A 104 10.22 15.57 15.44
N LYS A 105 9.13 14.78 15.40
CA LYS A 105 8.08 14.77 16.44
C LYS A 105 6.97 13.75 16.11
N SER A 106 7.09 12.64 16.82
CA SER A 106 6.01 12.09 17.65
C SER A 106 4.63 11.99 17.00
N ASN A 107 4.33 10.82 16.43
CA ASN A 107 3.03 10.22 16.70
C ASN A 107 3.12 8.70 16.88
N LYS A 108 2.55 8.26 18.00
CA LYS A 108 2.66 6.95 18.61
C LYS A 108 2.16 5.88 17.65
N SER A 109 3.10 5.08 17.14
CA SER A 109 2.85 3.90 16.32
C SER A 109 2.74 2.66 17.23
N PRO A 110 1.73 1.79 17.07
CA PRO A 110 1.56 0.56 17.88
C PRO A 110 2.55 -0.57 17.52
N MET A 111 3.67 -0.27 16.87
CA MET A 111 4.62 -1.30 16.38
C MET A 111 5.65 -1.77 17.41
N LEU A 112 5.85 -1.07 18.54
CA LEU A 112 6.82 -1.50 19.56
C LEU A 112 6.31 -2.63 20.47
N ILE A 113 4.99 -2.76 20.67
CA ILE A 113 4.43 -3.80 21.54
C ILE A 113 4.68 -5.20 20.96
N GLY A 114 4.61 -5.36 19.63
CA GLY A 114 4.80 -6.65 18.97
C GLY A 114 6.22 -7.23 19.16
N ALA A 115 7.25 -6.39 19.12
CA ALA A 115 8.63 -6.84 19.22
C ALA A 115 8.99 -7.34 20.64
N PHE A 116 8.49 -6.66 21.69
CA PHE A 116 8.72 -7.09 23.07
C PHE A 116 8.06 -8.43 23.39
N VAL A 117 6.85 -8.67 22.88
CA VAL A 117 6.14 -9.94 23.09
C VAL A 117 6.86 -11.09 22.39
N VAL A 118 7.33 -10.90 21.16
CA VAL A 118 8.08 -11.94 20.43
C VAL A 118 9.43 -12.25 21.11
N MET A 119 10.15 -11.22 21.57
CA MET A 119 11.41 -11.41 22.33
C MET A 119 11.19 -12.13 23.65
N ALA A 120 10.16 -11.76 24.42
CA ALA A 120 9.85 -12.40 25.70
C ALA A 120 9.47 -13.89 25.53
N ILE A 121 8.65 -14.20 24.52
CA ILE A 121 8.28 -15.59 24.20
C ILE A 121 9.52 -16.38 23.74
N GLY A 122 10.34 -15.79 22.86
CA GLY A 122 11.57 -16.43 22.38
C GLY A 122 12.55 -16.74 23.50
N ALA A 123 12.77 -15.79 24.43
CA ALA A 123 13.65 -15.98 25.58
C ALA A 123 13.11 -17.05 26.55
N ALA A 124 11.80 -17.08 26.81
CA ALA A 124 11.18 -18.08 27.67
C ALA A 124 11.29 -19.50 27.09
N VAL A 125 11.03 -19.65 25.78
CA VAL A 125 11.20 -20.94 25.08
C VAL A 125 12.67 -21.37 25.11
N TYR A 126 13.59 -20.44 24.88
CA TYR A 126 15.03 -20.74 24.93
C TYR A 126 15.48 -21.20 26.33
N PHE A 127 15.02 -20.52 27.39
CA PHE A 127 15.34 -20.91 28.77
C PHE A 127 14.80 -22.29 29.14
N LEU A 128 13.59 -22.64 28.69
CA LEU A 128 13.01 -23.96 28.89
C LEU A 128 13.71 -25.06 28.08
N TYR A 129 14.40 -24.71 26.99
CA TYR A 129 15.14 -25.66 26.16
C TYR A 129 16.59 -25.87 26.62
N LEU A 130 17.13 -24.94 27.41
CA LEU A 130 18.52 -24.95 27.86
C LEU A 130 18.69 -25.37 29.34
N SER A 131 17.59 -25.49 30.08
CA SER A 131 17.54 -26.00 31.47
C SER A 131 17.13 -27.47 31.48
#